data_AF-A0A3D0Y721-F1
#
_entry.id   AF-A0A3D0Y721-F1
#
_cell.length_a   1.000
_cell.length_b   1.000
_cell.length_c   1.000
_cell.angle_alpha   90.00
_cell.angle_beta   90.00
_cell.angle_gamma   90.00
#
_symmetry.space_group_name_H-M   'P 1'
#
loop_
_entity.id
_entity.type
_entity.pdbx_description
1 polymer ?
#
loop_
_entity_poly.entity_id
_entity_poly.type
_entity_poly.pdbx_seq_one_letter_code
_entity_poly.pdbx_strand_id
1 'polypeptide(L)' 'MTTLKRRLNITMTPEVEKLVSHMAKRDNVPQATKISQLLRISLMLEEDRAFSILGDQRFNEKTKKLSHKEVWG' A
#
# COMPACT_ATOMS: atom_id res chain seq x y z
N MET A 1 -3.47 -12.69 27.91
CA MET A 1 -3.93 -11.81 26.82
C MET A 1 -3.54 -12.47 25.50
N THR A 2 -4.45 -13.23 24.89
CA THR A 2 -4.17 -13.98 23.66
C THR A 2 -4.03 -12.98 22.51
N THR A 3 -2.79 -12.68 22.11
CA THR A 3 -2.52 -11.66 21.10
C THR A 3 -3.18 -12.07 19.78
N LEU A 4 -4.11 -11.27 19.27
CA LEU A 4 -4.77 -11.38 17.94
C LEU A 4 -3.80 -11.30 16.75
N LYS A 5 -2.48 -11.36 16.98
CA LYS A 5 -1.45 -11.25 15.96
C LYS A 5 -1.45 -12.51 15.11
N ARG A 6 -2.00 -12.40 13.90
CA ARG A 6 -1.90 -13.45 12.87
C ARG A 6 -0.45 -13.54 12.39
N ARG A 7 0.09 -14.76 12.31
CA ARG A 7 1.43 -15.05 11.79
C ARG A 7 1.33 -15.38 10.31
N LEU A 8 2.29 -14.89 9.53
CA LEU A 8 2.42 -15.17 8.11
C LEU A 8 3.79 -15.83 7.89
N ASN A 9 3.80 -17.07 7.42
CA ASN A 9 5.00 -17.77 6.99
C ASN A 9 5.09 -17.68 5.47
N ILE A 10 6.19 -17.16 4.96
CA ILE A 10 6.42 -16.97 3.52
C ILE A 10 7.75 -17.58 3.14
N THR A 11 7.76 -18.32 2.03
CA THR A 11 8.99 -18.77 1.38
C THR A 11 9.42 -17.71 0.38
N MET A 12 10.68 -17.30 0.43
CA MET A 12 11.22 -16.25 -0.42
C MET A 12 12.41 -16.81 -1.22
N THR A 13 12.67 -16.24 -2.40
CA THR A 13 13.87 -16.57 -3.16
C THR A 13 15.10 -15.94 -2.46
N PRO A 14 16.31 -16.53 -2.63
CA PRO A 14 17.53 -16.02 -2.00
C PRO A 14 17.84 -14.55 -2.36
N GLU A 15 17.47 -14.14 -3.57
CA GLU A 15 17.66 -12.77 -4.05
C GLU A 15 16.81 -11.76 -3.26
N VAL A 16 15.52 -12.08 -3.05
CA VAL A 16 14.59 -11.19 -2.33
C VAL A 16 14.95 -11.15 -0.85
N GLU A 17 15.35 -12.29 -0.26
CA GLU A 17 15.83 -12.33 1.13
C GLU A 17 17.06 -11.40 1.31
N LYS A 18 18.03 -11.47 0.39
CA LYS A 18 19.22 -10.61 0.43
C LYS A 18 18.84 -9.14 0.35
N LEU A 19 17.94 -8.76 -0.56
CA LEU A 19 17.44 -7.39 -0.69
C LEU A 19 16.75 -6.90 0.59
N VAL A 20 15.83 -7.69 1.13
CA VAL A 20 15.12 -7.35 2.38
C VAL A 20 16.10 -7.23 3.54
N SER A 21 17.10 -8.09 3.63
CA SER A 21 18.16 -8.01 4.65
C SER A 21 18.95 -6.71 4.56
N HIS A 22 19.32 -6.27 3.35
CA HIS A 22 20.01 -4.99 3.15
C HIS A 22 19.11 -3.80 3.53
N MET A 23 17.84 -3.81 3.13
CA MET A 23 16.88 -2.75 3.47
C MET A 23 16.59 -2.70 4.98
N ALA A 24 16.48 -3.86 5.62
CA ALA A 24 16.27 -3.98 7.06
C ALA A 24 17.46 -3.42 7.84
N LYS A 25 18.69 -3.74 7.41
CA LYS A 25 19.93 -3.18 7.99
C LYS A 25 20.01 -1.67 7.81
N ARG A 26 19.75 -1.17 6.59
CA ARG A 26 19.75 0.28 6.29
C ARG A 26 18.81 1.04 7.20
N ASP A 27 17.62 0.49 7.42
CA ASP A 27 16.56 1.15 8.18
C ASP A 27 16.58 0.78 9.68
N ASN A 28 17.61 0.05 10.12
CA ASN A 28 17.82 -0.42 11.49
C ASN A 28 16.59 -1.09 12.13
N VAL A 29 15.92 -1.97 11.38
CA VAL A 29 14.74 -2.71 11.84
C VAL A 29 14.89 -4.20 11.59
N PRO A 30 14.16 -5.07 12.33
CA PRO A 30 14.11 -6.49 12.03
C PRO A 30 13.58 -6.77 10.61
N GLN A 31 14.07 -7.83 9.96
CA GLN A 31 13.61 -8.22 8.63
C GLN A 31 12.09 -8.44 8.57
N ALA A 32 11.51 -9.08 9.59
CA ALA A 32 10.07 -9.28 9.70
C ALA A 32 9.28 -7.95 9.71
N THR A 33 9.81 -6.93 10.41
CA THR A 33 9.22 -5.60 10.43
C THR A 33 9.33 -4.93 9.06
N LYS A 34 10.49 -5.05 8.39
CA LYS A 34 10.67 -4.51 7.04
C LYS A 34 9.70 -5.16 6.04
N ILE A 35 9.54 -6.49 6.10
CA ILE A 35 8.58 -7.23 5.26
C ILE A 35 7.16 -6.74 5.51
N SER A 36 6.76 -6.57 6.77
CA SER A 36 5.44 -6.06 7.11
C SER A 36 5.21 -4.64 6.56
N GLN A 37 6.22 -3.77 6.59
CA GLN A 37 6.16 -2.43 6.00
C GLN A 37 6.03 -2.49 4.47
N LEU A 38 6.84 -3.31 3.81
CA LEU A 38 6.78 -3.48 2.36
C LEU A 38 5.42 -4.03 1.91
N LEU A 39 4.91 -5.04 2.61
CA LEU A 39 3.59 -5.62 2.33
C LEU A 39 2.47 -4.60 2.51
N ARG A 40 2.57 -3.75 3.55
CA ARG A 40 1.63 -2.64 3.74
C ARG A 40 1.67 -1.64 2.58
N ILE A 41 2.86 -1.26 2.13
CA ILE A 41 3.02 -0.33 0.99
C ILE A 41 2.42 -0.96 -0.27
N SER A 42 2.68 -2.24 -0.53
CA SER A 42 2.08 -2.94 -1.69
C SER A 42 0.56 -2.95 -1.63
N LEU A 43 -0.04 -3.16 -0.47
CA LEU A 43 -1.50 -3.09 -0.31
C LEU A 43 -2.04 -1.67 -0.55
N MET A 44 -1.33 -0.64 -0.09
CA MET A 44 -1.70 0.76 -0.35
C MET A 44 -1.67 1.08 -1.84
N LEU A 45 -0.69 0.57 -2.60
CA LEU A 45 -0.62 0.78 -4.04
C LEU A 45 -1.81 0.15 -4.79
N GLU A 46 -2.26 -1.03 -4.36
CA GLU A 46 -3.46 -1.67 -4.93
C GLU A 46 -4.74 -0.89 -4.56
N GLU A 47 -4.81 -0.36 -3.34
CA GLU A 47 -5.92 0.51 -2.93
C GLU A 47 -5.97 1.80 -3.76
N ASP A 48 -4.84 2.47 -3.94
CA ASP A 48 -4.72 3.67 -4.78
C ASP A 48 -5.16 3.38 -6.22
N ARG A 49 -4.77 2.21 -6.75
CA ARG A 49 -5.19 1.77 -8.09
C ARG A 49 -6.70 1.61 -8.17
N ALA A 50 -7.32 0.97 -7.18
CA ALA A 50 -8.77 0.80 -7.13
C ALA A 50 -9.50 2.16 -7.04
N PHE A 51 -8.99 3.09 -6.22
CA PHE A 51 -9.55 4.44 -6.12
C PHE A 51 -9.37 5.25 -7.40
N SER A 52 -8.25 5.11 -8.10
CA SER A 52 -8.06 5.76 -9.41
C SER A 52 -9.11 5.28 -10.41
N ILE A 53 -9.34 3.96 -10.51
CA ILE A 53 -10.35 3.40 -11.42
C ILE A 53 -11.75 3.93 -11.07
N LEU A 54 -12.10 3.96 -9.79
CA LEU A 54 -13.38 4.50 -9.34
C LEU A 54 -13.51 6.01 -9.64
N GLY A 55 -12.41 6.76 -9.48
CA GLY A 55 -12.32 8.18 -9.82
C GLY A 55 -12.57 8.42 -11.31
N ASP A 56 -11.91 7.63 -12.16
CA ASP A 56 -12.07 7.71 -13.62
C ASP A 56 -13.50 7.36 -14.07
N GLN A 57 -14.10 6.34 -13.45
CA GLN A 57 -15.51 5.99 -13.70
C GLN A 57 -16.44 7.17 -13.37
N ARG A 58 -16.30 7.74 -12.18
CA ARG A 58 -17.10 8.90 -11.75
C ARG A 58 -16.86 10.15 -12.60
N PHE A 59 -15.63 10.35 -13.08
CA PHE A 59 -15.30 11.49 -13.94
C PHE A 59 -15.96 11.37 -15.33
N ASN A 60 -16.05 10.14 -15.84
CA ASN A 60 -16.66 9.83 -17.14
C ASN A 60 -18.19 9.79 -17.10
N GLU A 61 -18.80 9.60 -15.92
CA GLU A 61 -20.24 9.75 -15.75
C GLU A 61 -20.68 11.20 -16.05
N LYS A 62 -21.77 11.33 -16.82
CA LYS A 62 -22.38 12.63 -17.17
C LYS A 62 -23.22 13.19 -16.01
N THR A 63 -22.65 13.23 -14.83
CA THR A 63 -23.25 13.84 -13.63
C THR A 63 -22.96 15.35 -13.62
N LYS A 64 -23.75 16.13 -12.87
CA LYS A 64 -23.51 17.58 -12.72
C LYS A 64 -22.09 17.81 -12.17
N LYS A 65 -21.22 18.41 -13.00
CA LYS A 65 -19.87 18.82 -12.61
C LYS A 65 -19.98 20.22 -12.02
N LEU A 66 -19.51 20.39 -10.77
CA LEU A 66 -19.42 21.70 -10.14
C LEU A 66 -18.11 22.37 -10.58
N SER A 67 -18.18 23.65 -10.93
CA SER A 67 -16.99 24.44 -11.26
C SER A 67 -16.21 24.80 -9.99
N HIS A 68 -14.91 25.04 -10.13
CA HIS A 68 -14.06 25.44 -9.00
C HIS A 68 -14.61 26.68 -8.27
N LYS A 69 -15.17 27.62 -9.02
CA LYS A 69 -15.78 28.86 -8.51
C LYS A 69 -17.04 28.59 -7.66
N GLU A 70 -17.83 27.58 -8.02
CA GLU A 70 -19.03 27.20 -7.25
C GLU A 70 -18.70 26.48 -5.93
N VAL A 71 -17.52 25.85 -5.84
CA VAL A 71 -17.11 25.08 -4.65
C VAL A 71 -16.20 25.88 -3.72
N TRP A 72 -15.25 26.62 -4.28
CA TRP A 72 -14.15 27.24 -3.52
C TRP A 72 -14.16 28.78 -3.51
N GLY A 73 -14.98 29.41 -4.36
CA GLY A 73 -15.11 30.88 -4.46
C GLY A 73 -14.29 31.49 -5.58
#